data_AF-A0A4Y3V6Y6-F1
#
_entry.id   AF-A0A4Y3V6Y6-F1
#
_cell.length_a   1.000
_cell.length_b   1.000
_cell.length_c   1.000
_cell.angle_alpha   90.00
_cell.angle_beta   90.00
_cell.angle_gamma   90.00
#
_symmetry.space_group_name_H-M   'P 1'
#
loop_
_entity.id
_entity.type
_entity.pdbx_description
1 polymer ?
#
loop_
_entity_poly.entity_id
_entity_poly.type
_entity_poly.pdbx_seq_one_letter_code
_entity_poly.pdbx_strand_id
1 'polypeptide(L)'
;MDMREAADRLLAATEARRVELGKKWMQVFKEAGVTHQTLNRWRHGHPVAPLTERSLERALLWGPGAREAIAAEKEPDPLDTPAQDAPNLSPTAGGTWDAKPSESIFLAREALRRVVRSSAKELGVTPEGVDEVMRLVRRDLEETAPSETRSTDLSDLVRVRRAEMGMSLEAVAAATVDPGSGERLVEADWLDRLERAALDPSEYPEYPQLDALVAVLHLDPAEVQDAAGAQFTNVHTVWSDDDQVRGLAEGELNTEDAAKMQELMRLYRKSPQRRDG
;
A
#
# COMPACT_ATOMS: atom_id res chain seq x y z
N MET A 1 1.71 15.28 -33.34
CA MET A 1 1.11 15.55 -32.02
C MET A 1 2.16 15.22 -30.97
N ASP A 2 2.38 16.11 -30.01
CA ASP A 2 3.29 15.83 -28.89
C ASP A 2 2.69 14.71 -28.03
N MET A 3 3.49 13.70 -27.67
CA MET A 3 3.03 12.62 -26.80
C MET A 3 2.56 13.13 -25.43
N ARG A 4 3.12 14.26 -24.96
CA ARG A 4 2.68 14.90 -23.71
C ARG A 4 1.26 15.44 -23.83
N GLU A 5 0.96 16.11 -24.94
CA GLU A 5 -0.37 16.68 -25.19
C GLU A 5 -1.46 15.59 -25.35
N ALA A 6 -1.09 14.44 -25.92
CA ALA A 6 -1.98 13.27 -25.96
C ALA A 6 -2.22 12.68 -24.57
N ALA A 7 -1.17 12.60 -23.73
CA ALA A 7 -1.27 12.12 -22.35
C ALA A 7 -2.14 13.04 -21.47
N ASP A 8 -1.97 14.36 -21.56
CA ASP A 8 -2.76 15.34 -20.81
C ASP A 8 -4.25 15.26 -21.18
N ARG A 9 -4.55 15.04 -22.47
CA ARG A 9 -5.93 14.82 -22.94
C ARG A 9 -6.52 13.53 -22.43
N LEU A 10 -5.77 12.44 -22.44
CA LEU A 10 -6.22 11.16 -21.88
C LEU A 10 -6.51 11.30 -20.37
N LEU A 11 -5.64 12.00 -19.64
CA LEU A 11 -5.83 12.28 -18.22
C LEU A 11 -7.12 13.09 -17.99
N ALA A 12 -7.33 14.16 -18.75
CA ALA A 12 -8.53 14.99 -18.64
C ALA A 12 -9.82 14.24 -19.00
N ALA A 13 -9.82 13.48 -20.10
CA ALA A 13 -10.97 12.70 -20.56
C ALA A 13 -11.34 11.60 -19.56
N THR A 14 -10.35 10.89 -19.00
CA THR A 14 -10.60 9.83 -18.01
C THR A 14 -11.13 10.39 -16.70
N GLU A 15 -10.66 11.55 -16.25
CA GLU A 15 -11.18 12.26 -15.06
C GLU A 15 -12.62 12.74 -15.29
N ALA A 16 -12.91 13.37 -16.43
CA ALA A 16 -14.26 13.82 -16.78
C ALA A 16 -15.25 12.65 -16.82
N ARG A 17 -14.88 11.55 -17.47
CA ARG A 17 -15.73 10.35 -17.55
C ARG A 17 -15.95 9.71 -16.19
N ARG A 18 -14.91 9.61 -15.36
CA ARG A 18 -15.06 9.10 -13.98
C ARG A 18 -16.08 9.91 -13.19
N VAL A 19 -16.02 11.24 -13.29
CA VAL A 19 -16.95 12.16 -12.61
C VAL A 19 -18.36 11.98 -13.13
N GLU A 20 -18.55 11.91 -14.45
CA GLU A 20 -19.84 11.65 -15.09
C GLU A 20 -20.47 10.33 -14.59
N LEU A 21 -19.66 9.29 -14.45
CA LEU A 21 -20.10 7.98 -13.93
C LEU A 21 -20.30 7.95 -12.40
N GLY A 22 -19.96 9.02 -11.67
CA GLY A 22 -20.02 9.03 -10.21
C GLY A 22 -19.07 8.03 -9.53
N LYS A 23 -18.02 7.58 -10.23
CA LYS A 23 -17.08 6.57 -9.74
C LYS A 23 -15.90 7.19 -9.00
N LYS A 24 -15.33 6.48 -8.04
CA LYS A 24 -14.00 6.77 -7.49
C LYS A 24 -12.93 6.04 -8.30
N TRP A 25 -11.70 6.55 -8.32
CA TRP A 25 -10.58 5.84 -8.96
C TRP A 25 -10.40 4.42 -8.44
N MET A 26 -10.66 4.21 -7.14
CA MET A 26 -10.68 2.87 -6.52
C MET A 26 -11.69 1.91 -7.15
N GLN A 27 -12.86 2.39 -7.56
CA GLN A 27 -13.85 1.55 -8.22
C GLN A 27 -13.41 1.22 -9.65
N VAL A 28 -12.89 2.21 -10.39
CA VAL A 28 -12.44 2.03 -11.77
C VAL A 28 -11.38 0.93 -11.87
N PHE A 29 -10.30 0.97 -11.07
CA PHE A 29 -9.26 -0.07 -11.17
C PHE A 29 -9.72 -1.43 -10.66
N LYS A 30 -10.60 -1.48 -9.64
CA LYS A 30 -11.17 -2.74 -9.14
C LYS A 30 -12.07 -3.40 -10.17
N GLU A 31 -12.96 -2.64 -10.81
CA GLU A 31 -13.83 -3.13 -11.88
C GLU A 31 -13.05 -3.56 -13.13
N ALA A 32 -11.95 -2.85 -13.45
CA ALA A 32 -11.05 -3.24 -14.53
C ALA A 32 -10.17 -4.46 -14.18
N GLY A 33 -10.08 -4.86 -12.92
CA GLY A 33 -9.19 -5.94 -12.47
C GLY A 33 -7.70 -5.60 -12.64
N VAL A 34 -7.32 -4.34 -12.42
CA VAL A 34 -5.94 -3.86 -12.57
C VAL A 34 -5.44 -3.18 -11.29
N THR A 35 -4.12 -3.06 -11.14
CA THR A 35 -3.54 -2.34 -10.01
C THR A 35 -3.71 -0.82 -10.18
N HIS A 36 -3.69 -0.09 -9.07
CA HIS A 36 -3.72 1.39 -9.08
C HIS A 36 -2.58 1.99 -9.92
N GLN A 37 -1.38 1.42 -9.81
CA GLN A 37 -0.20 1.84 -10.60
C GLN A 37 -0.44 1.64 -12.11
N THR A 38 -1.08 0.55 -12.52
CA THR A 38 -1.38 0.26 -13.93
C THR A 38 -2.37 1.28 -14.51
N LEU A 39 -3.44 1.58 -13.76
CA LEU A 39 -4.39 2.64 -14.11
C LEU A 39 -3.66 3.99 -14.23
N ASN A 40 -2.79 4.33 -13.27
CA ASN A 40 -2.08 5.60 -13.27
C ASN A 40 -1.15 5.72 -14.49
N ARG A 41 -0.40 4.66 -14.81
CA ARG A 41 0.43 4.62 -16.02
C ARG A 41 -0.39 4.80 -17.29
N TRP A 42 -1.51 4.10 -17.42
CA TRP A 42 -2.37 4.21 -18.59
C TRP A 42 -2.92 5.63 -18.77
N ARG A 43 -3.42 6.26 -17.70
CA ARG A 43 -3.94 7.65 -17.72
C ARG A 43 -2.90 8.68 -18.17
N HIS A 44 -1.64 8.45 -17.86
CA HIS A 44 -0.52 9.31 -18.28
C HIS A 44 0.03 8.93 -19.67
N GLY A 45 -0.73 8.19 -20.47
CA GLY A 45 -0.35 7.87 -21.85
C GLY A 45 0.77 6.84 -21.98
N HIS A 46 1.12 6.09 -20.93
CA HIS A 46 2.05 4.98 -21.07
C HIS A 46 1.38 3.78 -21.76
N PRO A 47 2.10 3.02 -22.60
CA PRO A 47 1.54 1.82 -23.22
C PRO A 47 1.26 0.75 -22.16
N VAL A 48 0.14 0.04 -22.31
CA VAL A 48 -0.25 -1.12 -21.51
C VAL A 48 -0.64 -2.27 -22.45
N ALA A 49 -0.81 -3.48 -21.91
CA ALA A 49 -1.25 -4.60 -22.74
C ALA A 49 -2.66 -4.34 -23.31
N PRO A 50 -2.97 -4.77 -24.55
CA PRO A 50 -4.28 -4.54 -25.17
C PRO A 50 -5.47 -5.04 -24.34
N LEU A 51 -5.30 -6.16 -23.62
CA LEU A 51 -6.36 -6.69 -22.74
C LEU A 51 -6.62 -5.76 -21.53
N THR A 52 -5.56 -5.20 -20.96
CA THR A 52 -5.64 -4.23 -19.85
C THR A 52 -6.34 -2.94 -20.31
N GLU A 53 -6.01 -2.47 -21.50
CA GLU A 53 -6.67 -1.33 -22.14
C GLU A 53 -8.16 -1.59 -22.32
N ARG A 54 -8.55 -2.75 -22.86
CA ARG A 54 -9.97 -3.15 -22.96
C ARG A 54 -10.70 -3.17 -21.63
N SER A 55 -10.05 -3.66 -20.57
CA SER A 55 -10.67 -3.69 -19.24
C SER A 55 -10.88 -2.28 -18.67
N LEU A 56 -9.93 -1.36 -18.90
CA LEU A 56 -10.03 0.04 -18.48
C LEU A 56 -11.13 0.79 -19.27
N GLU A 57 -11.19 0.60 -20.59
CA GLU A 57 -12.27 1.13 -21.44
C GLU A 57 -13.65 0.65 -20.95
N ARG A 58 -13.79 -0.64 -20.65
CA ARG A 58 -15.04 -1.21 -20.13
C ARG A 58 -15.42 -0.62 -18.76
N ALA A 59 -14.47 -0.46 -17.85
CA ALA A 59 -14.73 0.13 -16.53
C ALA A 59 -15.16 1.61 -16.62
N LEU A 60 -14.70 2.32 -17.64
CA LEU A 60 -15.09 3.70 -17.96
C LEU A 60 -16.30 3.80 -18.91
N LEU A 61 -16.93 2.66 -19.26
CA LEU A 61 -18.04 2.60 -20.20
C LEU A 61 -17.73 3.34 -21.51
N TRP A 62 -16.54 3.11 -22.05
CA TRP A 62 -16.14 3.58 -23.36
C TRP A 62 -16.14 2.44 -24.37
N GLY A 63 -16.41 2.80 -25.62
CA GLY A 63 -16.26 1.92 -26.76
C GLY A 63 -14.79 1.53 -26.97
N PRO A 64 -14.56 0.43 -27.70
CA PRO A 64 -13.22 -0.02 -28.00
C PRO A 64 -12.41 1.01 -28.81
N GLY A 65 -11.18 1.33 -28.37
CA GLY A 65 -10.28 2.27 -29.06
C GLY A 65 -10.41 3.71 -28.58
N ALA A 66 -10.88 3.90 -27.35
CA ALA A 66 -11.14 5.19 -26.75
C ALA A 66 -9.86 6.03 -26.61
N ARG A 67 -8.74 5.37 -26.29
CA ARG A 67 -7.44 6.04 -26.18
C ARG A 67 -6.98 6.59 -27.52
N GLU A 68 -7.06 5.82 -28.59
CA GLU A 68 -6.70 6.25 -29.93
C GLU A 68 -7.63 7.35 -30.42
N ALA A 69 -8.93 7.29 -30.08
CA ALA A 69 -9.89 8.35 -30.38
C ALA A 69 -9.46 9.67 -29.71
N ILE A 70 -9.15 9.64 -28.40
CA ILE A 70 -8.70 10.82 -27.65
C ILE A 70 -7.37 11.37 -28.23
N ALA A 71 -6.43 10.49 -28.55
CA ALA A 71 -5.17 10.85 -29.20
C ALA A 71 -5.36 11.40 -30.63
N ALA A 72 -6.50 11.12 -31.28
CA ALA A 72 -6.88 11.68 -32.58
C ALA A 72 -7.80 12.91 -32.46
N GLU A 73 -7.91 13.50 -31.26
CA GLU A 73 -8.80 14.64 -30.94
C GLU A 73 -10.29 14.34 -31.16
N LYS A 74 -10.68 13.07 -31.09
CA LYS A 74 -12.07 12.62 -31.19
C LYS A 74 -12.59 12.29 -29.81
N GLU A 75 -13.86 12.59 -29.56
CA GLU A 75 -14.53 12.15 -28.35
C GLU A 75 -14.67 10.61 -28.37
N PRO A 76 -14.31 9.92 -27.28
CA PRO A 76 -14.49 8.48 -27.18
C PRO A 76 -15.98 8.15 -27.12
N ASP A 77 -16.40 7.14 -27.88
CA ASP A 77 -17.80 6.72 -27.97
C ASP A 77 -18.29 6.22 -26.59
N PRO A 78 -19.18 6.92 -25.89
CA PRO A 78 -19.69 6.46 -24.61
C PRO A 78 -20.61 5.27 -24.87
N LEU A 79 -20.32 4.13 -24.25
CA LEU A 79 -21.29 3.04 -24.22
C LEU A 79 -22.43 3.49 -23.32
N ASP A 80 -23.64 3.52 -23.88
CA ASP A 80 -24.85 3.67 -23.08
C ASP A 80 -24.81 2.63 -21.98
N THR A 81 -24.94 3.09 -20.73
CA THR A 81 -25.18 2.17 -19.63
C THR A 81 -26.47 1.45 -20.02
N PRO A 82 -26.47 0.12 -20.24
CA PRO A 82 -27.72 -0.56 -20.53
C PRO A 82 -28.66 -0.18 -19.39
N ALA A 83 -29.77 0.44 -19.75
CA ALA A 83 -30.79 0.88 -18.81
C ALA A 83 -30.98 -0.24 -17.80
N GLN A 84 -30.98 0.12 -16.53
CA GLN A 84 -30.85 -0.75 -15.36
C GLN A 84 -32.11 -1.63 -15.13
N ASP A 85 -32.71 -2.13 -16.21
CA ASP A 85 -33.90 -2.98 -16.30
C ASP A 85 -33.55 -4.47 -16.45
N ALA A 86 -32.29 -4.86 -16.22
CA ALA A 86 -31.95 -6.28 -16.11
C ALA A 86 -32.60 -6.84 -14.83
N PRO A 87 -33.46 -7.88 -14.91
CA PRO A 87 -34.02 -8.51 -13.74
C PRO A 87 -32.88 -9.02 -12.87
N ASN A 88 -32.98 -8.71 -11.58
CA ASN A 88 -32.03 -9.09 -10.54
C ASN A 88 -31.92 -10.63 -10.48
N LEU A 89 -31.06 -11.20 -11.31
CA LEU A 89 -30.66 -12.59 -11.24
C LEU A 89 -29.70 -12.71 -10.07
N SER A 90 -30.27 -12.93 -8.89
CA SER A 90 -29.54 -13.31 -7.70
C SER A 90 -28.59 -14.47 -8.03
N PRO A 91 -27.30 -14.37 -7.70
CA PRO A 91 -26.37 -15.47 -7.87
C PRO A 91 -26.81 -16.63 -6.96
N THR A 92 -27.12 -17.77 -7.58
CA THR A 92 -27.50 -18.99 -6.90
C THR A 92 -26.29 -19.54 -6.12
N ALA A 93 -26.43 -19.53 -4.79
CA ALA A 93 -25.83 -20.44 -3.80
C ALA A 93 -24.34 -20.82 -3.96
N GLY A 94 -23.49 -20.15 -3.15
CA GLY A 94 -22.14 -20.64 -2.86
C GLY A 94 -21.31 -19.69 -2.00
N GLY A 95 -21.63 -19.58 -0.71
CA GLY A 95 -20.76 -18.95 0.30
C GLY A 95 -21.15 -17.52 0.72
N THR A 96 -22.06 -17.41 1.69
CA THR A 96 -22.48 -16.14 2.30
C THR A 96 -21.40 -15.58 3.23
N TRP A 97 -20.63 -14.60 2.73
CA TRP A 97 -20.04 -13.54 3.56
C TRP A 97 -20.88 -12.28 3.35
N ASP A 98 -22.08 -12.27 3.91
CA ASP A 98 -23.02 -11.15 3.82
C ASP A 98 -22.74 -10.17 4.97
N ALA A 99 -21.58 -9.52 4.93
CA ALA A 99 -21.34 -8.33 5.73
C ALA A 99 -21.97 -7.15 4.98
N LYS A 100 -23.29 -6.95 5.15
CA LYS A 100 -23.92 -5.68 4.80
C LYS A 100 -23.06 -4.55 5.37
N PRO A 101 -22.58 -3.58 4.56
CA PRO A 101 -22.01 -2.35 5.09
C PRO A 101 -23.05 -1.75 6.00
N SER A 102 -22.83 -1.88 7.31
CA SER A 102 -23.87 -1.71 8.31
C SER A 102 -24.51 -0.33 8.18
N GLU A 103 -25.83 -0.25 8.27
CA GLU A 103 -26.59 1.02 8.39
C GLU A 103 -25.99 1.94 9.46
N SER A 104 -25.24 1.38 10.42
CA SER A 104 -24.47 2.09 11.42
C SER A 104 -23.45 3.10 10.84
N ILE A 105 -22.79 2.79 9.73
CA ILE A 105 -21.79 3.69 9.11
C ILE A 105 -22.48 4.90 8.48
N PHE A 106 -23.64 4.70 7.87
CA PHE A 106 -24.43 5.79 7.30
C PHE A 106 -25.00 6.69 8.39
N LEU A 107 -25.55 6.10 9.46
CA LEU A 107 -26.04 6.86 10.62
C LEU A 107 -24.93 7.64 11.33
N ALA A 108 -23.76 7.04 11.52
CA ALA A 108 -22.60 7.71 12.11
C ALA A 108 -22.13 8.91 11.27
N ARG A 109 -22.09 8.76 9.94
CA ARG A 109 -21.70 9.85 9.02
C ARG A 109 -22.68 11.02 9.05
N GLU A 110 -23.99 10.73 9.08
CA GLU A 110 -24.99 11.80 9.10
C GLU A 110 -25.06 12.49 10.46
N ALA A 111 -24.90 11.75 11.56
CA ALA A 111 -24.75 12.32 12.90
C ALA A 111 -23.54 13.26 12.97
N LEU A 112 -22.37 12.82 12.47
CA LEU A 112 -21.17 13.65 12.41
C LEU A 112 -21.38 14.92 11.58
N ARG A 113 -21.98 14.80 10.39
CA ARG A 113 -22.31 15.98 9.54
C ARG A 113 -23.24 16.96 10.23
N ARG A 114 -24.16 16.48 11.07
CA ARG A 114 -25.07 17.33 11.82
C ARG A 114 -24.35 18.08 12.94
N VAL A 115 -23.45 17.40 13.66
CA VAL A 115 -22.59 18.01 14.68
C VAL A 115 -21.70 19.09 14.04
N VAL A 116 -20.99 18.76 12.96
CA VAL A 116 -20.10 19.72 12.27
C VAL A 116 -20.88 20.95 11.77
N ARG A 117 -22.05 20.76 11.16
CA ARG A 117 -22.91 21.89 10.71
C ARG A 117 -23.42 22.74 11.88
N SER A 118 -23.75 22.13 13.01
CA SER A 118 -24.19 22.86 14.22
C SER A 118 -23.05 23.71 14.77
N SER A 119 -21.86 23.13 14.94
CA SER A 119 -20.69 23.83 15.47
C SER A 119 -20.19 24.93 14.52
N ALA A 120 -20.20 24.70 13.21
CA ALA A 120 -19.85 25.73 12.22
C ALA A 120 -20.77 26.94 12.31
N LYS A 121 -22.08 26.71 12.49
CA LYS A 121 -23.08 27.77 12.67
C LYS A 121 -22.86 28.56 13.96
N GLU A 122 -22.53 27.89 15.07
CA GLU A 122 -22.23 28.55 16.34
C GLU A 122 -20.95 29.40 16.27
N LEU A 123 -19.95 28.95 15.51
CA LEU A 123 -18.68 29.65 15.33
C LEU A 123 -18.70 30.72 14.22
N GLY A 124 -19.85 30.92 13.54
CA GLY A 124 -19.97 31.88 12.45
C GLY A 124 -19.16 31.52 11.19
N VAL A 125 -18.81 30.25 11.02
CA VAL A 125 -18.05 29.76 9.86
C VAL A 125 -19.00 29.62 8.68
N THR A 126 -18.69 30.27 7.55
CA THR A 126 -19.48 30.13 6.32
C THR A 126 -19.32 28.71 5.74
N PRO A 127 -20.25 28.24 4.89
CA PRO A 127 -20.11 26.92 4.25
C PRO A 127 -18.76 26.73 3.55
N GLU A 128 -18.23 27.76 2.90
CA GLU A 128 -16.92 27.75 2.24
C GLU A 128 -15.77 27.65 3.25
N GLY A 129 -15.92 28.26 4.43
CA GLY A 129 -14.97 28.14 5.53
C GLY A 129 -14.93 26.73 6.14
N VAL A 130 -16.04 25.99 6.09
CA VAL A 130 -16.09 24.59 6.59
C VAL A 130 -15.21 23.68 5.73
N ASP A 131 -15.25 23.83 4.41
CA ASP A 131 -14.42 23.02 3.51
C ASP A 131 -12.93 23.30 3.72
N GLU A 132 -12.56 24.58 3.92
CA GLU A 132 -11.18 24.97 4.22
C GLU A 132 -10.71 24.45 5.58
N VAL A 133 -11.55 24.51 6.62
CA VAL A 133 -11.26 23.92 7.93
C VAL A 133 -11.11 22.40 7.81
N MET A 134 -11.97 21.71 7.07
CA MET A 134 -11.87 20.27 6.87
C MET A 134 -10.65 19.88 6.05
N ARG A 135 -10.21 20.73 5.10
CA ARG A 135 -8.95 20.55 4.37
C ARG A 135 -7.74 20.70 5.30
N LEU A 136 -7.73 21.72 6.16
CA LEU A 136 -6.67 21.94 7.15
C LEU A 136 -6.65 20.82 8.20
N VAL A 137 -7.80 20.39 8.71
CA VAL A 137 -7.92 19.25 9.63
C VAL A 137 -7.48 17.96 8.94
N ARG A 138 -7.77 17.75 7.66
CA ARG A 138 -7.25 16.58 6.94
C ARG A 138 -5.73 16.65 6.79
N ARG A 139 -5.17 17.81 6.45
CA ARG A 139 -3.71 17.99 6.37
C ARG A 139 -3.07 17.75 7.74
N ASP A 140 -3.63 18.34 8.79
CA ASP A 140 -3.15 18.18 10.16
C ASP A 140 -3.29 16.73 10.61
N LEU A 141 -4.41 16.05 10.30
CA LEU A 141 -4.59 14.62 10.53
C LEU A 141 -3.72 13.74 9.63
N GLU A 142 -3.24 14.18 8.47
CA GLU A 142 -2.26 13.44 7.66
C GLU A 142 -0.84 13.66 8.22
N GLU A 143 -0.55 14.86 8.75
CA GLU A 143 0.70 15.22 9.43
C GLU A 143 0.79 14.62 10.84
N THR A 144 -0.34 14.44 11.53
CA THR A 144 -0.45 13.91 12.90
C THR A 144 -1.13 12.55 12.96
N ALA A 145 -1.61 11.99 11.84
CA ALA A 145 -1.99 10.60 11.79
C ALA A 145 -0.79 9.84 12.35
N PRO A 146 -0.99 8.96 13.34
CA PRO A 146 0.06 8.02 13.67
C PRO A 146 0.39 7.35 12.35
N SER A 147 1.60 7.59 11.82
CA SER A 147 2.07 6.93 10.62
C SER A 147 1.71 5.47 10.80
N GLU A 148 0.82 4.94 9.96
CA GLU A 148 0.31 3.56 10.03
C GLU A 148 1.45 2.68 10.50
N THR A 149 1.29 2.16 11.73
CA THR A 149 2.37 1.79 12.68
C THR A 149 3.62 1.32 11.94
N ARG A 150 4.55 2.24 11.66
CA ARG A 150 5.82 1.89 11.04
C ARG A 150 6.43 0.82 11.94
N SER A 151 6.69 -0.35 11.37
CA SER A 151 7.34 -1.42 12.12
C SER A 151 8.63 -0.86 12.71
N THR A 152 8.82 -1.06 14.01
CA THR A 152 10.03 -0.67 14.72
C THR A 152 10.88 -1.90 15.04
N ASP A 153 10.66 -3.01 14.34
CA ASP A 153 11.17 -4.33 14.74
C ASP A 153 12.70 -4.36 14.82
N LEU A 154 13.40 -3.82 13.79
CA LEU A 154 14.87 -3.78 13.82
C LEU A 154 15.37 -2.80 14.89
N SER A 155 14.68 -1.66 15.01
CA SER A 155 15.00 -0.62 16.01
C SER A 155 14.91 -1.16 17.42
N ASP A 156 13.85 -1.92 17.71
CA ASP A 156 13.60 -2.56 19.00
C ASP A 156 14.61 -3.67 19.28
N LEU A 157 14.87 -4.52 18.29
CA LEU A 157 15.85 -5.60 18.37
C LEU A 157 17.24 -5.08 18.74
N VAL A 158 17.74 -4.08 18.01
CA VAL A 158 19.05 -3.45 18.26
C VAL A 158 19.08 -2.77 19.62
N ARG A 159 18.06 -1.99 19.95
CA ARG A 159 17.98 -1.24 21.23
C ARG A 159 17.96 -2.15 22.44
N VAL A 160 17.12 -3.19 22.43
CA VAL A 160 17.03 -4.18 23.51
C VAL A 160 18.36 -4.89 23.66
N ARG A 161 18.92 -5.40 22.56
CA ARG A 161 20.16 -6.18 22.61
C ARG A 161 21.36 -5.36 23.07
N ARG A 162 21.50 -4.13 22.58
CA ARG A 162 22.56 -3.21 23.04
C ARG A 162 22.44 -2.94 24.55
N ALA A 163 21.22 -2.69 25.04
CA ALA A 163 20.97 -2.44 26.46
C ALA A 163 21.32 -3.66 27.33
N GLU A 164 20.97 -4.87 26.89
CA GLU A 164 21.34 -6.12 27.57
C GLU A 164 22.87 -6.32 27.67
N MET A 165 23.60 -5.93 26.63
CA MET A 165 25.06 -6.00 26.61
C MET A 165 25.74 -4.86 27.38
N GLY A 166 24.97 -3.85 27.83
CA GLY A 166 25.52 -2.67 28.52
C GLY A 166 26.44 -1.81 27.64
N MET A 167 26.29 -1.89 26.31
CA MET A 167 27.12 -1.14 25.37
C MET A 167 26.53 0.26 25.11
N SER A 168 27.41 1.26 25.01
CA SER A 168 27.01 2.57 24.47
C SER A 168 26.88 2.52 22.95
N LEU A 169 26.16 3.47 22.35
CA LEU A 169 26.04 3.59 20.89
C LEU A 169 27.42 3.72 20.23
N GLU A 170 28.31 4.54 20.81
CA GLU A 170 29.69 4.71 20.33
C GLU A 170 30.49 3.40 20.43
N ALA A 171 30.28 2.60 21.47
CA ALA A 171 30.95 1.31 21.61
C ALA A 171 30.50 0.30 20.55
N VAL A 172 29.22 0.30 20.19
CA VAL A 172 28.70 -0.54 19.09
C VAL A 172 29.28 -0.07 17.76
N ALA A 173 29.19 1.22 17.44
CA ALA A 173 29.74 1.80 16.21
C ALA A 173 31.25 1.56 16.06
N ALA A 174 32.02 1.69 17.15
CA ALA A 174 33.45 1.40 17.16
C ALA A 174 33.77 -0.09 16.97
N ALA A 175 32.84 -1.00 17.26
CA ALA A 175 33.00 -2.44 17.08
C ALA A 175 32.58 -2.92 15.68
N THR A 176 31.76 -2.15 14.95
CA THR A 176 31.32 -2.46 13.58
C THR A 176 32.39 -2.13 12.52
N VAL A 177 33.63 -2.55 12.73
CA VAL A 177 34.74 -2.27 11.80
C VAL A 177 34.81 -3.35 10.73
N ASP A 178 34.85 -2.93 9.45
CA ASP A 178 35.08 -3.84 8.34
C ASP A 178 36.52 -4.40 8.39
N PRO A 179 36.71 -5.74 8.41
CA PRO A 179 38.04 -6.33 8.49
C PRO A 179 38.92 -6.04 7.27
N GLY A 180 38.34 -5.70 6.11
CA GLY A 180 39.09 -5.40 4.90
C GLY A 180 39.67 -3.98 4.86
N SER A 181 38.84 -2.99 5.15
CA SER A 181 39.18 -1.56 5.08
C SER A 181 39.65 -0.98 6.41
N GLY A 182 39.23 -1.54 7.54
CA GLY A 182 39.40 -0.95 8.87
C GLY A 182 38.48 0.24 9.14
N GLU A 183 37.53 0.53 8.24
CA GLU A 183 36.54 1.60 8.41
C GLU A 183 35.33 1.12 9.23
N ARG A 184 34.67 2.05 9.90
CA ARG A 184 33.40 1.77 10.59
C ARG A 184 32.29 1.63 9.56
N LEU A 185 31.57 0.53 9.60
CA LEU A 185 30.40 0.30 8.74
C LEU A 185 29.15 1.02 9.24
N VAL A 186 29.09 1.27 10.55
CA VAL A 186 27.95 1.90 11.20
C VAL A 186 28.42 3.05 12.09
N GLU A 187 27.82 4.22 11.90
CA GLU A 187 28.09 5.42 12.69
C GLU A 187 27.18 5.52 13.92
N ALA A 188 27.67 6.11 15.01
CA ALA A 188 26.90 6.23 16.26
C ALA A 188 25.63 7.09 16.11
N ASP A 189 25.68 8.15 15.29
CA ASP A 189 24.51 8.99 14.97
C ASP A 189 23.45 8.20 14.19
N TRP A 190 23.87 7.36 13.24
CA TRP A 190 22.97 6.49 12.51
C TRP A 190 22.28 5.47 13.44
N LEU A 191 23.01 4.88 14.40
CA LEU A 191 22.44 4.00 15.41
C LEU A 191 21.43 4.71 16.33
N ASP A 192 21.73 5.94 16.75
CA ASP A 192 20.80 6.75 17.57
C ASP A 192 19.49 6.99 16.82
N ARG A 193 19.57 7.30 15.52
CA ARG A 193 18.39 7.46 14.65
C ARG A 193 17.64 6.15 14.43
N LEU A 194 18.35 5.03 14.26
CA LEU A 194 17.76 3.71 14.16
C LEU A 194 16.96 3.37 15.43
N GLU A 195 17.56 3.45 16.63
CA GLU A 195 16.89 3.07 17.89
C GLU A 195 15.67 3.94 18.25
N ARG A 196 15.56 5.12 17.64
CA ARG A 196 14.42 6.04 17.77
C ARG A 196 13.38 5.87 16.66
N ALA A 197 13.56 4.88 15.77
CA ALA A 197 12.77 4.70 14.56
C ALA A 197 12.65 6.00 13.73
N ALA A 198 13.73 6.77 13.69
CA ALA A 198 13.82 8.09 13.06
C ALA A 198 14.60 8.09 11.74
N LEU A 199 14.99 6.91 11.25
CA LEU A 199 15.57 6.77 9.91
C LEU A 199 14.51 7.00 8.83
N ASP A 200 14.90 7.68 7.76
CA ASP A 200 14.06 7.77 6.58
C ASP A 200 13.98 6.40 5.88
N PRO A 201 12.84 6.02 5.27
CA PRO A 201 12.74 4.77 4.51
C PRO A 201 13.78 4.61 3.38
N SER A 202 14.32 5.72 2.86
CA SER A 202 15.40 5.71 1.87
C SER A 202 16.78 5.45 2.45
N GLU A 203 16.97 5.58 3.77
CA GLU A 203 18.20 5.28 4.50
C GLU A 203 18.19 3.85 5.06
N TYR A 204 17.76 2.88 4.25
CA TYR A 204 17.73 1.48 4.67
C TYR A 204 19.16 0.96 4.93
N PRO A 205 19.35 0.10 5.95
CA PRO A 205 20.65 -0.48 6.22
C PRO A 205 21.11 -1.39 5.07
N GLU A 206 22.36 -1.24 4.67
CA GLU A 206 22.97 -2.14 3.70
C GLU A 206 23.37 -3.48 4.34
N TYR A 207 23.52 -4.54 3.52
CA TYR A 207 23.90 -5.87 4.03
C TYR A 207 25.16 -5.88 4.90
N PRO A 208 26.27 -5.20 4.54
CA PRO A 208 27.44 -5.17 5.42
C PRO A 208 27.16 -4.55 6.79
N GLN A 209 26.25 -3.58 6.86
CA GLN A 209 25.85 -2.96 8.12
C GLN A 209 25.04 -3.94 8.97
N LEU A 210 24.09 -4.68 8.38
CA LEU A 210 23.32 -5.71 9.08
C LEU A 210 24.23 -6.83 9.60
N ASP A 211 25.17 -7.32 8.78
CA ASP A 211 26.15 -8.34 9.18
C ASP A 211 27.04 -7.85 10.34
N ALA A 212 27.44 -6.58 10.31
CA ALA A 212 28.22 -5.98 11.39
C ALA A 212 27.41 -5.91 12.70
N LEU A 213 26.13 -5.53 12.64
CA LEU A 213 25.24 -5.52 13.80
C LEU A 213 25.03 -6.92 14.37
N VAL A 214 24.81 -7.92 13.49
CA VAL A 214 24.70 -9.33 13.86
C VAL A 214 25.95 -9.79 14.61
N ALA A 215 27.13 -9.49 14.09
CA ALA A 215 28.39 -9.90 14.68
C ALA A 215 28.66 -9.23 16.04
N VAL A 216 28.42 -7.91 16.14
CA VAL A 216 28.72 -7.11 17.34
C VAL A 216 27.72 -7.36 18.46
N LEU A 217 26.42 -7.45 18.13
CA LEU A 217 25.34 -7.60 19.10
C LEU A 217 24.94 -9.06 19.34
N HIS A 218 25.60 -10.01 18.64
CA HIS A 218 25.28 -11.44 18.69
C HIS A 218 23.79 -11.71 18.44
N LEU A 219 23.24 -11.06 17.42
CA LEU A 219 21.86 -11.25 16.99
C LEU A 219 21.76 -12.46 16.06
N ASP A 220 20.56 -13.02 15.93
CA ASP A 220 20.29 -14.02 14.90
C ASP A 220 20.20 -13.34 13.52
N PRO A 221 20.96 -13.80 12.49
CA PRO A 221 20.93 -13.17 11.18
C PRO A 221 19.55 -13.19 10.51
N ALA A 222 18.76 -14.25 10.72
CA ALA A 222 17.44 -14.36 10.11
C ALA A 222 16.45 -13.38 10.77
N GLU A 223 16.49 -13.27 12.10
CA GLU A 223 15.70 -12.28 12.84
C GLU A 223 16.02 -10.84 12.43
N VAL A 224 17.31 -10.50 12.27
CA VAL A 224 17.73 -9.16 11.81
C VAL A 224 17.24 -8.88 10.40
N GLN A 225 17.34 -9.85 9.49
CA GLN A 225 16.88 -9.67 8.11
C GLN A 225 15.36 -9.51 8.03
N ASP A 226 14.61 -10.32 8.77
CA ASP A 226 13.15 -10.25 8.81
C ASP A 226 12.69 -8.92 9.44
N ALA A 227 13.31 -8.49 10.54
CA ALA A 227 13.05 -7.22 11.19
C ALA A 227 13.39 -6.00 10.29
N ALA A 228 14.50 -6.06 9.55
CA ALA A 228 14.88 -5.03 8.59
C ALA A 228 13.90 -4.96 7.41
N GLY A 229 13.47 -6.12 6.90
CA GLY A 229 12.47 -6.21 5.84
C GLY A 229 11.12 -5.62 6.27
N ALA A 230 10.64 -5.99 7.46
CA ALA A 230 9.39 -5.47 7.99
C ALA A 230 9.45 -3.95 8.17
N GLN A 231 10.53 -3.43 8.76
CA GLN A 231 10.68 -2.02 9.07
C GLN A 231 10.86 -1.12 7.83
N PHE A 232 11.71 -1.50 6.88
CA PHE A 232 12.11 -0.60 5.78
C PHE A 232 11.43 -0.89 4.45
N THR A 233 11.04 -2.14 4.20
CA THR A 233 10.44 -2.54 2.92
C THR A 233 9.01 -3.04 3.05
N ASN A 234 8.47 -3.07 4.29
CA ASN A 234 7.17 -3.65 4.60
C ASN A 234 7.05 -5.10 4.08
N VAL A 235 8.16 -5.84 4.15
CA VAL A 235 8.22 -7.26 3.79
C VAL A 235 8.14 -8.10 5.04
N HIS A 236 7.09 -8.88 5.15
CA HIS A 236 6.84 -9.78 6.28
C HIS A 236 7.20 -11.21 5.90
N THR A 237 7.87 -11.90 6.80
CA THR A 237 8.16 -13.32 6.66
C THR A 237 7.15 -14.14 7.46
N VAL A 238 6.56 -15.15 6.82
CA VAL A 238 5.68 -16.13 7.47
C VAL A 238 6.30 -17.50 7.29
N TRP A 239 6.49 -18.22 8.39
CA TRP A 239 6.99 -19.60 8.38
C TRP A 239 5.82 -20.59 8.46
N SER A 240 6.01 -21.76 7.85
CA SER A 240 5.14 -22.91 8.09
C SER A 240 5.31 -23.44 9.51
N ASP A 241 4.31 -24.14 10.03
CA ASP A 241 4.29 -24.70 11.40
C ASP A 241 5.48 -25.61 11.77
N ASP A 242 6.29 -26.00 10.79
CA ASP A 242 7.43 -26.90 10.95
C ASP A 242 8.76 -26.29 10.43
N ASP A 243 8.76 -24.98 10.20
CA ASP A 243 9.92 -24.18 9.82
C ASP A 243 10.61 -24.62 8.52
N GLN A 244 9.93 -25.39 7.66
CA GLN A 244 10.50 -25.86 6.38
C GLN A 244 10.20 -24.95 5.20
N VAL A 245 9.11 -24.18 5.26
CA VAL A 245 8.67 -23.29 4.18
C VAL A 245 8.61 -21.87 4.70
N ARG A 246 9.25 -20.98 3.97
CA ARG A 246 9.24 -19.54 4.21
C ARG A 246 8.45 -18.85 3.10
N GLY A 247 7.41 -18.12 3.47
CA GLY A 247 6.72 -17.19 2.58
C GLY A 247 7.12 -15.76 2.86
N LEU A 248 7.14 -14.96 1.80
CA LEU A 248 7.38 -13.52 1.85
C LEU A 248 6.10 -12.81 1.42
N ALA A 249 5.67 -11.83 2.20
CA ALA A 249 4.55 -10.95 1.89
C ALA A 249 5.02 -9.51 1.81
N GLU A 250 4.64 -8.79 0.76
CA GLU A 250 4.84 -7.35 0.66
C GLU A 250 3.55 -6.63 1.04
N GLY A 251 3.64 -5.61 1.90
CA GLY A 251 2.50 -4.84 2.38
C GLY A 251 2.12 -5.18 3.83
N GLU A 252 1.07 -4.55 4.33
CA GLU A 252 0.59 -4.83 5.69
C GLU A 252 0.05 -6.25 5.78
N LEU A 253 0.62 -7.05 6.68
CA LEU A 253 0.16 -8.40 6.95
C LEU A 253 -0.60 -8.43 8.28
N ASN A 254 -1.94 -8.38 8.20
CA ASN A 254 -2.77 -8.62 9.38
C ASN A 254 -2.79 -10.11 9.76
N THR A 255 -3.29 -10.40 10.96
CA THR A 255 -3.34 -11.78 11.49
C THR A 255 -4.15 -12.74 10.61
N GLU A 256 -5.20 -12.25 9.95
CA GLU A 256 -6.03 -13.07 9.06
C GLU A 256 -5.27 -13.44 7.78
N ASP A 257 -4.54 -12.49 7.20
CA ASP A 257 -3.75 -12.72 5.98
C ASP A 257 -2.52 -13.59 6.24
N ALA A 258 -1.89 -13.44 7.41
CA ALA A 258 -0.86 -14.38 7.87
C ALA A 258 -1.40 -15.82 7.97
N ALA A 259 -2.59 -16.01 8.55
CA ALA A 259 -3.23 -17.32 8.64
C ALA A 259 -3.59 -17.90 7.26
N LYS A 260 -4.05 -17.07 6.32
CA LYS A 260 -4.29 -17.49 4.93
C LYS A 260 -3.00 -17.93 4.24
N MET A 261 -1.90 -17.21 4.45
CA MET A 261 -0.60 -17.60 3.91
C MET A 261 -0.11 -18.93 4.47
N GLN A 262 -0.24 -19.15 5.78
CA GLN A 262 0.08 -20.44 6.40
C GLN A 262 -0.76 -21.58 5.80
N GLU A 263 -2.06 -21.36 5.61
CA GLU A 263 -2.93 -22.36 5.00
C GLU A 263 -2.53 -22.66 3.54
N LEU A 264 -2.16 -21.62 2.76
CA LEU A 264 -1.63 -21.80 1.41
C LEU A 264 -0.35 -22.65 1.42
N MET A 265 0.61 -22.33 2.30
CA MET A 265 1.84 -23.13 2.43
C MET A 265 1.54 -24.59 2.76
N ARG A 266 0.59 -24.83 3.67
CA ARG A 266 0.14 -26.18 4.05
C ARG A 266 -0.46 -26.94 2.87
N LEU A 267 -1.24 -26.28 2.02
CA LEU A 267 -1.86 -26.87 0.83
C LEU A 267 -0.82 -27.24 -0.24
N TYR A 268 0.11 -26.33 -0.56
CA TYR A 268 1.15 -26.57 -1.57
C TYR A 268 2.11 -27.69 -1.16
N ARG A 269 2.40 -27.83 0.13
CA ARG A 269 3.22 -28.92 0.65
C ARG A 269 2.60 -30.31 0.46
N LYS A 270 1.27 -30.42 0.56
CA LYS A 270 0.55 -31.70 0.45
C LYS A 270 0.45 -32.22 -0.98
N SER A 271 0.79 -31.41 -1.98
CA SER A 271 0.85 -31.85 -3.35
C SER A 271 2.14 -32.66 -3.53
N PRO A 272 2.08 -34.01 -3.65
CA PRO A 272 3.26 -34.80 -3.95
C PRO A 272 3.86 -34.22 -5.23
N GLN A 273 5.11 -33.79 -5.18
CA GLN A 273 5.86 -33.50 -6.39
C GLN A 273 5.70 -34.74 -7.27
N ARG A 274 4.91 -34.62 -8.34
CA ARG A 274 4.90 -35.63 -9.40
C ARG A 274 6.33 -35.64 -9.92
N ARG A 275 7.11 -36.57 -9.39
CA ARG A 275 8.37 -37.01 -9.95
C ARG A 275 7.97 -37.69 -11.25
N ASP A 276 7.84 -36.89 -12.30
CA ASP A 276 7.76 -37.39 -13.66
C ASP A 276 9.09 -38.11 -13.90
N GLY A 277 8.99 -39.44 -14.05
CA GLY A 277 10.05 -40.32 -14.52
C GLY A 277 9.92 -40.57 -16.01
#